data_AF-A0AAD9WXU2-F1
#
_entry.id   AF-A0AAD9WXU2-F1
#
_cell.length_a   1.000
_cell.length_b   1.000
_cell.length_c   1.000
_cell.angle_alpha   90.00
_cell.angle_beta   90.00
_cell.angle_gamma   90.00
#
_symmetry.space_group_name_H-M   'P 1'
#
loop_
_entity.id
_entity.type
_entity.pdbx_description
1 polymer ?
#
loop_
_entity_poly.entity_id
_entity_poly.type
_entity_poly.pdbx_seq_one_letter_code
_entity_poly.pdbx_strand_id
1 'polypeptide(L)'
;MVLVFQLVVAEFISLSMPTIAAVNGHAAAGGCALALCHDYVIMRRDRGVMYMSEVDLGLTFPCYLSALFRAKFVGSAQALRDVMLRGAKIRGEEAVRMGIVDSAAHDSEEEVAEASVRLGEQLAFRKWNGQVYAEMRKSLYPDLCGLLGLVQNGVANSKL
;
A
#
# COMPACT_ATOMS: atom_id res chain seq x y z
N MET A 1 -7.02 19.53 -3.70
CA MET A 1 -7.15 18.07 -3.93
C MET A 1 -5.88 17.30 -3.54
N VAL A 2 -4.70 17.65 -4.09
CA VAL A 2 -3.42 16.95 -3.78
C VAL A 2 -3.01 16.97 -2.30
N LEU A 3 -3.20 18.11 -1.63
CA LEU A 3 -2.93 18.26 -0.19
C LEU A 3 -3.84 17.38 0.68
N VAL A 4 -5.11 17.25 0.31
CA VAL A 4 -6.08 16.42 1.06
C VAL A 4 -5.68 14.95 0.98
N PHE A 5 -5.25 14.49 -0.21
CA PHE A 5 -4.80 13.11 -0.37
C PHE A 5 -3.50 12.84 0.41
N GLN A 6 -2.58 13.80 0.48
CA GLN A 6 -1.36 13.66 1.30
C GLN A 6 -1.67 13.39 2.78
N LEU A 7 -2.68 14.08 3.34
CA LEU A 7 -3.12 13.83 4.72
C LEU A 7 -3.68 12.42 4.89
N VAL A 8 -4.48 11.94 3.94
CA VAL A 8 -4.99 10.55 3.95
C VAL A 8 -3.83 9.56 3.92
N VAL A 9 -2.83 9.77 3.07
CA VAL A 9 -1.63 8.90 3.03
C VAL A 9 -0.91 8.92 4.37
N ALA A 10 -0.72 10.08 4.99
CA ALA A 10 -0.08 10.21 6.30
C ALA A 10 -0.82 9.43 7.40
N GLU A 11 -2.15 9.54 7.45
CA GLU A 11 -2.99 8.80 8.38
C GLU A 11 -2.81 7.29 8.20
N PHE A 12 -2.97 6.75 6.99
CA PHE A 12 -2.80 5.32 6.73
C PHE A 12 -1.41 4.80 7.13
N ILE A 13 -0.35 5.52 6.76
CA ILE A 13 1.03 5.15 7.09
C ILE A 13 1.29 5.18 8.60
N SER A 14 0.49 5.92 9.38
CA SER A 14 0.65 6.04 10.84
C SER A 14 -0.38 5.26 11.67
N LEU A 15 -1.32 4.54 11.06
CA LEU A 15 -2.35 3.76 11.76
C LEU A 15 -1.74 2.73 12.73
N SER A 16 -2.31 2.63 13.93
CA SER A 16 -1.83 1.76 15.01
C SER A 16 -2.30 0.32 14.92
N MET A 17 -2.64 -0.15 13.73
CA MET A 17 -3.10 -1.52 13.48
C MET A 17 -2.73 -1.94 12.06
N PRO A 18 -2.51 -3.24 11.81
CA PRO A 18 -2.33 -3.76 10.46
C PRO A 18 -3.50 -3.41 9.55
N THR A 19 -3.22 -3.13 8.29
CA THR A 19 -4.23 -2.75 7.30
C THR A 19 -4.11 -3.59 6.04
N ILE A 20 -5.25 -3.97 5.46
CA ILE A 20 -5.35 -4.85 4.30
C ILE A 20 -6.25 -4.19 3.26
N ALA A 21 -5.75 -4.01 2.04
CA ALA A 21 -6.54 -3.54 0.90
C ALA A 21 -7.13 -4.74 0.15
N ALA A 22 -8.46 -4.82 0.11
CA ALA A 22 -9.21 -5.77 -0.70
C ALA A 22 -9.51 -5.16 -2.08
N VAL A 23 -8.74 -5.52 -3.11
CA VAL A 23 -8.87 -4.96 -4.47
C VAL A 23 -9.69 -5.90 -5.35
N ASN A 24 -11.01 -5.71 -5.36
CA ASN A 24 -11.97 -6.50 -6.14
C ASN A 24 -12.04 -6.12 -7.64
N GLY A 25 -11.45 -4.98 -8.03
CA GLY A 25 -11.57 -4.43 -9.38
C GLY A 25 -10.45 -3.45 -9.75
N HIS A 26 -10.82 -2.36 -10.42
CA HIS A 26 -9.85 -1.37 -10.88
C HIS A 26 -9.48 -0.40 -9.76
N ALA A 27 -8.20 -0.36 -9.40
CA ALA A 27 -7.59 0.65 -8.55
C ALA A 27 -6.65 1.51 -9.41
N ALA A 28 -7.18 2.65 -9.88
CA ALA A 28 -6.47 3.58 -10.77
C ALA A 28 -5.97 4.80 -9.99
N ALA A 29 -4.80 5.32 -10.37
CA ALA A 29 -4.25 6.58 -9.85
C ALA A 29 -4.28 6.65 -8.31
N GLY A 30 -5.06 7.57 -7.73
CA GLY A 30 -5.24 7.68 -6.29
C GLY A 30 -5.75 6.39 -5.62
N GLY A 31 -6.57 5.57 -6.31
CA GLY A 31 -6.99 4.26 -5.82
C GLY A 31 -5.86 3.25 -5.74
N CYS A 32 -4.93 3.27 -6.71
CA CYS A 32 -3.71 2.47 -6.67
C CYS A 32 -2.82 2.90 -5.50
N ALA A 33 -2.59 4.22 -5.37
CA ALA A 33 -1.83 4.78 -4.26
C ALA A 33 -2.46 4.43 -2.90
N LEU A 34 -3.78 4.53 -2.76
CA LEU A 34 -4.49 4.21 -1.52
C LEU A 34 -4.38 2.72 -1.16
N ALA A 35 -4.48 1.82 -2.14
CA ALA A 35 -4.24 0.40 -1.90
C ALA A 35 -2.82 0.16 -1.37
N LEU A 36 -1.82 0.81 -1.96
CA LEU A 36 -0.42 0.71 -1.53
C LEU A 36 -0.12 1.37 -0.18
N CYS A 37 -0.99 2.24 0.34
CA CYS A 37 -0.87 2.75 1.70
C CYS A 37 -1.09 1.66 2.76
N HIS A 38 -1.79 0.57 2.41
CA HIS A 38 -2.02 -0.56 3.31
C HIS A 38 -0.76 -1.42 3.46
N ASP A 39 -0.68 -2.24 4.50
CA ASP A 39 0.45 -3.17 4.69
C ASP A 39 0.37 -4.33 3.71
N TYR A 40 -0.85 -4.83 3.52
CA TYR A 40 -1.14 -5.98 2.68
C TYR A 40 -2.16 -5.62 1.60
N VAL A 41 -2.05 -6.26 0.45
CA VAL A 41 -2.99 -6.11 -0.66
C VAL A 41 -3.41 -7.50 -1.14
N ILE A 42 -4.71 -7.78 -1.05
CA ILE A 42 -5.32 -8.97 -1.65
C ILE A 42 -6.13 -8.51 -2.85
N MET A 43 -5.77 -9.00 -4.02
CA MET A 43 -6.37 -8.58 -5.28
C MET A 43 -7.17 -9.71 -5.92
N ARG A 44 -8.23 -9.37 -6.65
CA ARG A 44 -8.97 -10.33 -7.47
C ARG A 44 -8.16 -10.73 -8.70
N ARG A 45 -8.13 -12.02 -9.04
CA ARG A 45 -7.29 -12.58 -10.10
C ARG A 45 -7.65 -12.07 -11.50
N ASP A 46 -8.92 -12.18 -11.87
CA ASP A 46 -9.43 -11.94 -13.22
C ASP A 46 -9.74 -10.45 -13.49
N ARG A 47 -10.28 -9.75 -12.49
CA ARG A 47 -10.72 -8.34 -12.60
C ARG A 47 -9.85 -7.32 -11.89
N GLY A 48 -8.93 -7.74 -11.03
CA GLY A 48 -8.04 -6.83 -10.32
C GLY A 48 -7.07 -6.15 -11.28
N VAL A 49 -7.01 -4.81 -11.21
CA VAL A 49 -6.10 -4.00 -12.01
C VAL A 49 -5.57 -2.84 -11.16
N MET A 50 -4.26 -2.70 -11.10
CA MET A 50 -3.60 -1.56 -10.45
C MET A 50 -2.73 -0.82 -11.45
N TYR A 51 -2.88 0.51 -11.52
CA TYR A 51 -2.11 1.34 -12.46
C TYR A 51 -2.13 2.82 -12.10
N MET A 52 -1.15 3.55 -12.63
CA MET A 52 -1.09 5.01 -12.68
C MET A 52 -1.30 5.47 -14.12
N SER A 53 -2.02 6.56 -14.34
CA SER A 53 -2.39 7.08 -15.67
C SER A 53 -1.83 8.47 -15.94
N GLU A 54 -1.13 9.06 -14.97
CA GLU A 54 -0.73 10.46 -14.99
C GLU A 54 0.25 10.76 -16.13
N VAL A 55 1.14 9.82 -16.48
CA VAL A 55 2.04 9.97 -17.63
C VAL A 55 1.26 10.11 -18.95
N ASP A 56 0.20 9.32 -19.13
CA ASP A 56 -0.66 9.39 -20.32
C ASP A 56 -1.51 10.68 -20.34
N LEU A 57 -1.79 11.25 -19.17
CA LEU A 57 -2.54 12.49 -19.00
C LEU A 57 -1.65 13.74 -19.01
N GLY A 58 -0.33 13.60 -19.13
CA GLY A 58 0.61 14.74 -19.07
C GLY A 58 0.70 15.39 -17.68
N LEU A 59 0.43 14.63 -16.62
CA LEU A 59 0.45 15.08 -15.24
C LEU A 59 1.71 14.59 -14.51
N THR A 60 2.19 15.41 -13.58
CA THR A 60 3.31 15.07 -12.69
C THR A 60 2.81 14.64 -11.32
N PHE A 61 3.55 13.75 -10.66
CA PHE A 61 3.25 13.32 -9.29
C PHE A 61 3.95 14.19 -8.23
N PRO A 62 3.33 14.41 -7.07
CA PRO A 62 4.04 14.90 -5.88
C PRO A 62 5.13 13.92 -5.42
N CYS A 63 6.18 14.44 -4.78
CA CYS A 63 7.30 13.65 -4.29
C CYS A 63 6.89 12.54 -3.31
N TYR A 64 5.88 12.76 -2.46
CA TYR A 64 5.42 11.74 -1.50
C TYR A 64 4.83 10.51 -2.19
N LEU A 65 4.13 10.67 -3.33
CA LEU A 65 3.65 9.51 -4.10
C LEU A 65 4.83 8.74 -4.68
N SER A 66 5.82 9.43 -5.24
CA SER A 66 7.04 8.78 -5.73
C SER A 66 7.79 8.03 -4.61
N ALA A 67 7.79 8.56 -3.38
CA ALA A 67 8.33 7.86 -2.22
C ALA A 67 7.47 6.65 -1.81
N LEU A 68 6.14 6.76 -1.82
CA LEU A 68 5.23 5.66 -1.53
C LEU A 68 5.43 4.48 -2.48
N PHE A 69 5.47 4.73 -3.79
CA PHE A 69 5.67 3.67 -4.78
C PHE A 69 7.06 3.03 -4.66
N ARG A 70 8.13 3.82 -4.45
CA ARG A 70 9.47 3.28 -4.17
C ARG A 70 9.50 2.41 -2.93
N ALA A 71 8.80 2.83 -1.88
CA ALA A 71 8.71 2.11 -0.62
C ALA A 71 7.92 0.80 -0.71
N LYS A 72 6.98 0.69 -1.65
CA LYS A 72 6.09 -0.48 -1.79
C LYS A 72 6.48 -1.44 -2.90
N PHE A 73 7.29 -1.00 -3.87
CA PHE A 73 7.80 -1.83 -4.97
C PHE A 73 9.20 -2.37 -4.67
N VAL A 74 9.46 -2.75 -3.42
CA VAL A 74 10.78 -3.16 -2.95
C VAL A 74 11.27 -4.36 -3.75
N GLY A 75 12.44 -4.23 -4.37
CA GLY A 75 13.07 -5.31 -5.14
C GLY A 75 12.68 -5.37 -6.62
N SER A 76 11.76 -4.51 -7.11
CA SER A 76 11.40 -4.47 -8.54
C SER A 76 11.44 -3.06 -9.13
N ALA A 77 12.65 -2.58 -9.41
CA ALA A 77 12.86 -1.31 -10.12
C ALA A 77 12.20 -1.30 -11.51
N GLN A 78 12.09 -2.47 -12.15
CA GLN A 78 11.35 -2.61 -13.39
C GLN A 78 9.87 -2.35 -13.18
N ALA A 79 9.21 -3.02 -12.22
CA ALA A 79 7.79 -2.81 -11.98
C ALA A 79 7.47 -1.34 -11.63
N LEU A 80 8.33 -0.70 -10.83
CA LEU A 80 8.20 0.72 -10.50
C LEU A 80 8.22 1.59 -11.77
N ARG A 81 9.21 1.39 -12.65
CA ARG A 81 9.32 2.15 -13.90
C ARG A 81 8.14 1.86 -14.83
N ASP A 82 7.69 0.62 -14.91
CA ASP A 82 6.63 0.20 -15.82
C ASP A 82 5.31 0.87 -15.44
N VAL A 83 4.98 0.87 -14.14
CA VAL A 83 3.78 1.56 -13.64
C VAL A 83 3.91 3.07 -13.74
N MET A 84 5.02 3.63 -13.23
CA MET A 84 5.12 5.08 -13.02
C MET A 84 5.48 5.85 -14.30
N LEU A 85 6.29 5.25 -15.19
CA LEU A 85 6.79 5.93 -16.39
C LEU A 85 6.22 5.39 -17.69
N ARG A 86 5.62 4.18 -17.71
CA ARG A 86 4.93 3.64 -18.91
C ARG A 86 3.41 3.54 -18.77
N GLY A 87 2.85 3.87 -17.61
CA GLY A 87 1.41 3.70 -17.35
C GLY A 87 0.96 2.23 -17.39
N ALA A 88 1.87 1.28 -17.13
CA ALA A 88 1.56 -0.14 -17.26
C ALA A 88 0.47 -0.57 -16.26
N LYS A 89 -0.47 -1.38 -16.76
CA LYS A 89 -1.53 -1.99 -15.96
C LYS A 89 -1.07 -3.32 -15.42
N ILE A 90 -1.00 -3.43 -14.10
CA ILE A 90 -0.65 -4.68 -13.42
C ILE A 90 -1.92 -5.43 -13.06
N ARG A 91 -1.92 -6.75 -13.26
CA ARG A 91 -3.08 -7.61 -13.06
C ARG A 91 -2.70 -8.87 -12.29
N GLY A 92 -3.68 -9.44 -11.59
CA GLY A 92 -3.68 -10.78 -11.01
C GLY A 92 -2.30 -11.32 -10.59
N GLU A 93 -1.94 -12.46 -11.19
CA GLU A 93 -0.69 -13.18 -10.93
C GLU A 93 0.57 -12.34 -11.18
N GLU A 94 0.55 -11.42 -12.14
CA GLU A 94 1.71 -10.56 -12.40
C GLU A 94 1.99 -9.63 -11.22
N ALA A 95 0.95 -9.10 -10.58
CA ALA A 95 1.13 -8.29 -9.38
C ALA A 95 1.77 -9.07 -8.23
N VAL A 96 1.42 -10.36 -8.09
CA VAL A 96 2.02 -11.26 -7.10
C VAL A 96 3.47 -11.53 -7.46
N ARG A 97 3.78 -11.85 -8.73
CA ARG A 97 5.16 -12.07 -9.20
C ARG A 97 6.06 -10.85 -9.00
N MET A 98 5.51 -9.66 -9.18
CA MET A 98 6.21 -8.40 -8.94
C MET A 98 6.36 -8.06 -7.45
N GLY A 99 5.74 -8.81 -6.54
CA GLY A 99 5.75 -8.56 -5.10
C GLY A 99 4.95 -7.34 -4.67
N ILE A 100 3.99 -6.90 -5.49
CA ILE A 100 3.19 -5.69 -5.24
C ILE A 100 1.93 -6.01 -4.44
N VAL A 101 1.39 -7.21 -4.62
CA VAL A 101 0.25 -7.72 -3.87
C VAL A 101 0.60 -9.07 -3.25
N ASP A 102 0.02 -9.36 -2.10
CA ASP A 102 0.28 -10.59 -1.34
C ASP A 102 -0.42 -11.80 -1.96
N SER A 103 -1.59 -11.59 -2.57
CA SER A 103 -2.36 -12.65 -3.19
C SER A 103 -3.21 -12.14 -4.35
N ALA A 104 -3.34 -12.98 -5.37
CA ALA A 104 -4.29 -12.81 -6.46
C ALA A 104 -4.90 -14.15 -6.90
N ALA A 105 -5.40 -14.92 -5.94
CA ALA A 105 -5.90 -16.28 -6.15
C ALA A 105 -7.43 -16.41 -6.19
N HIS A 106 -8.15 -15.29 -6.04
CA HIS A 106 -9.60 -15.29 -5.84
C HIS A 106 -10.35 -14.72 -7.06
N ASP A 107 -11.49 -15.33 -7.41
CA ASP A 107 -12.23 -15.03 -8.65
C ASP A 107 -13.55 -14.28 -8.41
N SER A 108 -13.91 -14.06 -7.14
CA SER A 108 -15.08 -13.27 -6.75
C SER A 108 -14.71 -12.15 -5.75
N GLU A 109 -15.55 -11.12 -5.68
CA GLU A 109 -15.40 -10.05 -4.69
C GLU A 109 -15.57 -10.59 -3.26
N GLU A 110 -16.53 -11.49 -3.05
CA GLU A 110 -16.78 -12.16 -1.78
C GLU A 110 -15.53 -12.90 -1.29
N GLU A 111 -14.90 -13.72 -2.15
CA GLU A 111 -13.68 -14.46 -1.78
C GLU A 111 -12.52 -13.53 -1.42
N VAL A 112 -12.34 -12.41 -2.13
CA VAL A 112 -11.30 -11.42 -1.81
C VAL A 112 -11.58 -10.78 -0.46
N ALA A 113 -12.84 -10.44 -0.18
CA ALA A 113 -13.25 -9.87 1.10
C ALA A 113 -13.05 -10.88 2.24
N GLU A 114 -13.50 -12.12 2.08
CA GLU A 114 -13.32 -13.20 3.06
C GLU A 114 -11.84 -13.48 3.35
N ALA A 115 -10.99 -13.54 2.31
CA ALA A 115 -9.56 -13.72 2.48
C ALA A 115 -8.92 -12.56 3.25
N SER A 116 -9.35 -11.33 2.97
CA SER A 116 -8.87 -10.12 3.66
C SER A 116 -9.29 -10.10 5.12
N VAL A 117 -10.55 -10.44 5.42
CA VAL A 117 -11.05 -10.55 6.80
C VAL A 117 -10.29 -11.63 7.55
N ARG A 118 -10.09 -12.80 6.95
CA ARG A 118 -9.35 -13.92 7.56
C ARG A 118 -7.91 -13.54 7.92
N LEU A 119 -7.21 -12.83 7.03
CA LEU A 119 -5.87 -12.30 7.33
C LEU A 119 -5.94 -11.27 8.47
N GLY A 120 -6.94 -10.40 8.46
CA GLY A 120 -7.20 -9.42 9.52
C GLY A 120 -7.39 -10.08 10.89
N GLU A 121 -8.21 -11.13 10.97
CA GLU A 121 -8.43 -11.91 12.19
C GLU A 121 -7.14 -12.55 12.72
N GLN A 122 -6.34 -13.14 11.83
CA GLN A 122 -5.05 -13.73 12.19
C GLN A 122 -4.09 -12.70 12.79
N LEU A 123 -4.00 -11.51 12.17
CA LEU A 123 -3.16 -10.42 12.65
C LEU A 123 -3.69 -9.84 13.97
N ALA A 124 -5.01 -9.65 14.09
CA ALA A 124 -5.65 -9.14 15.29
C ALA A 124 -5.47 -10.07 16.51
N PHE A 125 -5.45 -11.39 16.29
CA PHE A 125 -5.22 -12.39 17.34
C PHE A 125 -3.87 -12.20 18.06
N ARG A 126 -2.89 -11.56 17.40
CA ARG A 126 -1.56 -11.30 17.97
C ARG A 126 -1.57 -10.27 19.10
N LYS A 127 -2.60 -9.42 19.19
CA LYS A 127 -2.77 -8.40 20.25
C LYS A 127 -1.52 -7.53 20.47
N TRP A 128 -0.86 -7.11 19.40
CA TRP A 128 0.30 -6.23 19.49
C TRP A 128 -0.06 -4.88 20.12
N ASN A 129 0.94 -4.23 20.72
CA ASN A 129 0.81 -2.82 21.05
C ASN A 129 0.75 -2.01 19.75
N GLY A 130 -0.40 -1.39 19.49
CA GLY A 130 -0.64 -0.65 18.25
C GLY A 130 0.32 0.52 18.02
N GLN A 131 0.75 1.20 19.09
CA GLN A 131 1.72 2.29 18.97
C GLN A 131 3.08 1.76 18.52
N VAL A 132 3.52 0.63 19.08
CA VAL A 132 4.77 -0.02 18.66
C VAL A 132 4.66 -0.44 17.19
N TYR A 133 3.51 -1.00 16.77
CA TYR A 133 3.27 -1.35 15.38
C TYR A 133 3.36 -0.12 14.45
N ALA A 134 2.72 0.99 14.79
CA ALA A 134 2.78 2.22 14.01
C ALA A 134 4.21 2.78 13.90
N GLU A 135 4.98 2.82 14.99
CA GLU A 135 6.36 3.30 14.94
C GLU A 135 7.26 2.36 14.12
N MET A 136 7.09 1.04 14.23
CA MET A 136 7.79 0.08 13.38
C MET A 136 7.40 0.23 11.90
N ARG A 137 6.12 0.45 11.59
CA ARG A 137 5.71 0.71 10.21
C ARG A 137 6.35 1.99 9.66
N LYS A 138 6.35 3.08 10.44
CA LYS A 138 7.00 4.34 10.05
C LYS A 138 8.51 4.16 9.85
N SER A 139 9.17 3.27 10.59
CA SER A 139 10.60 3.00 10.44
C SER A 139 10.97 2.24 9.18
N LEU A 140 10.03 1.51 8.58
CA LEU A 140 10.22 0.88 7.27
C LEU A 140 10.28 1.89 6.12
N TYR A 141 9.70 3.09 6.30
CA TYR A 141 9.53 4.08 5.23
C TYR A 141 10.00 5.49 5.61
N PRO A 142 11.25 5.68 6.05
CA PRO A 142 11.72 6.95 6.62
C PRO A 142 11.61 8.14 5.64
N ASP A 143 11.97 7.93 4.37
CA ASP A 143 11.87 8.96 3.33
C ASP A 143 10.41 9.42 3.10
N LEU A 144 9.48 8.46 3.08
CA LEU A 144 8.06 8.74 2.93
C LEU A 144 7.54 9.51 4.15
N CYS A 145 7.87 9.06 5.36
CA CYS A 145 7.48 9.73 6.59
C CYS A 145 7.98 11.18 6.66
N GLY A 146 9.23 11.44 6.24
CA GLY A 146 9.78 12.79 6.17
C GLY A 146 8.98 13.70 5.23
N LEU A 147 8.60 13.19 4.05
CA LEU A 147 7.78 13.92 3.08
C LEU A 147 6.32 14.13 3.53
N LEU A 148 5.81 13.24 4.39
CA LEU A 148 4.48 13.34 4.97
C LEU A 148 4.44 14.19 6.25
N GLY A 149 5.59 14.62 6.77
CA GLY A 149 5.69 15.34 8.05
C GLY A 149 5.41 14.46 9.28
N LEU A 150 5.55 13.14 9.14
CA LEU A 150 5.35 12.20 10.24
C LEU A 150 6.62 12.14 11.11
N VAL A 151 6.47 12.45 12.39
CA VAL A 151 7.56 12.34 13.37
C VAL A 151 7.59 10.92 13.93
N GLN A 152 8.77 10.30 13.96
CA GLN A 152 8.99 9.06 14.70
C GLN A 152 9.14 9.39 16.18
N ASN A 153 8.34 8.74 17.02
CA ASN A 153 8.54 8.83 18.46
C ASN A 153 9.61 7.82 18.84
N GLY A 154 10.55 8.21 19.71
CA GLY A 154 11.62 7.33 20.16
C GLY A 154 11.10 6.00 20.68
N VAL A 155 11.95 4.96 20.61
CA VAL A 155 11.63 3.59 21.03
C VAL A 155 10.88 3.61 22.36
N ALA A 156 9.63 3.13 22.36
CA ALA A 156 8.85 3.03 23.57
C ALA A 156 9.66 2.19 24.58
N ASN A 157 10.02 2.78 25.72
CA ASN A 157 10.71 2.09 26.80
C ASN A 157 9.82 0.96 27.31
N SER A 158 9.97 -0.22 26.71
CA SER A 158 9.47 -1.47 27.26
C SER A 158 10.26 -1.73 28.53
N LYS A 159 9.61 -1.59 29.69
CA LYS A 159 10.10 -2.20 30.93
C LYS A 159 10.12 -3.70 30.69
N LEU A 160 11.27 -4.23 30.26
CA LEU A 160 11.60 -5.65 30.35
C LEU A 160 11.71 -6.05 31.82
#